data_AF-A0A0C3S4R1-F1
#
_entry.id   AF-A0A0C3S4R1-F1
#
_cell.length_a   1.000
_cell.length_b   1.000
_cell.length_c   1.000
_cell.angle_alpha   90.00
_cell.angle_beta   90.00
_cell.angle_gamma   90.00
#
_symmetry.space_group_name_H-M   'P 1'
#
loop_
_entity.id
_entity.type
_entity.pdbx_description
1 polymer ?
#
loop_
_entity_poly.entity_id
_entity_poly.type
_entity_poly.pdbx_seq_one_letter_code
_entity_poly.pdbx_strand_id
1 'polypeptide(L)'
;MAAVSESEPPVFPTRFRQPFGDPLQALCTSYHVGQPLTQLVAGAYIPDTIDMEVIYIAHMPTHALVILNASDTAPADSTPIVAPIDIFAFNKVFNTDILRLPERTFTPTPDCRTCVPHLDSVRNMYAVSLPTIVVHASDPASVPLLLLFALWNHLPAPPPLDPSRPPSPVISSIEIAEALPRSVPSTPPPTPTSSISQPSIAIPPPPTPVVCTGLLATYLLPIQVIEEFPSAPAMAEAMARTCSPREVDACAAHSSKLWQNVLAFAPRDEAILQIVQVAWEVSREASKMLERHYEARRAMRRAARTRQAQPSTPTTPTAAAPVPQATS
;
A
#
# COMPACT_ATOMS: atom_id res chain seq x y z
N MET A 1 31.64 -19.70 -8.43
CA MET A 1 30.92 -18.99 -7.35
C MET A 1 30.27 -17.78 -7.99
N ALA A 2 28.97 -17.87 -8.29
CA ALA A 2 28.21 -16.74 -8.83
C ALA A 2 27.83 -15.83 -7.66
N ALA A 3 28.07 -14.53 -7.80
CA ALA A 3 27.67 -13.56 -6.79
C ALA A 3 26.14 -13.57 -6.65
N VAL A 4 25.66 -13.83 -5.44
CA VAL A 4 24.25 -13.69 -5.08
C VAL A 4 23.94 -12.19 -5.12
N SER A 5 23.23 -11.73 -6.14
CA SER A 5 22.71 -10.37 -6.20
C SER A 5 21.68 -10.22 -5.09
N GLU A 6 22.01 -9.49 -4.02
CA GLU A 6 21.04 -9.04 -3.04
C GLU A 6 19.89 -8.34 -3.79
N SER A 7 18.69 -8.92 -3.70
CA SER A 7 17.50 -8.29 -4.25
C SER A 7 17.24 -7.02 -3.45
N GLU A 8 17.61 -5.88 -4.03
CA GLU A 8 17.29 -4.55 -3.50
C GLU A 8 15.78 -4.55 -3.16
N PRO A 9 15.38 -4.21 -1.92
CA PRO A 9 13.97 -4.17 -1.55
C PRO A 9 13.23 -3.29 -2.55
N PRO A 10 11.96 -3.58 -2.89
CA PRO A 10 11.21 -2.80 -3.86
C PRO A 10 11.29 -1.33 -3.47
N VAL A 11 12.13 -0.57 -4.20
CA VAL A 11 12.33 0.85 -3.96
C VAL A 11 11.07 1.53 -4.45
N PHE A 12 10.12 1.72 -3.54
CA PHE A 12 9.02 2.64 -3.77
C PHE A 12 9.63 4.01 -4.09
N PRO A 13 9.26 4.64 -5.21
CA PRO A 13 9.76 5.97 -5.56
C PRO A 13 9.66 6.91 -4.34
N THR A 14 10.80 7.44 -3.89
CA THR A 14 10.99 8.18 -2.64
C THR A 14 10.25 9.52 -2.55
N ARG A 15 9.31 9.78 -3.47
CA ARG A 15 8.56 11.04 -3.60
C ARG A 15 7.07 10.92 -3.29
N PHE A 16 6.57 9.72 -3.01
CA PHE A 16 5.21 9.58 -2.50
C PHE A 16 5.19 10.00 -1.03
N ARG A 17 4.33 10.96 -0.65
CA ARG A 17 4.00 11.11 0.77
C ARG A 17 3.21 9.89 1.17
N GLN A 18 3.89 8.91 1.76
CA GLN A 18 3.22 7.79 2.39
C GLN A 18 2.75 8.27 3.77
N PRO A 19 1.44 8.45 4.01
CA PRO A 19 0.92 8.89 5.30
C PRO A 19 1.23 7.89 6.43
N PHE A 20 1.50 6.64 6.07
CA PHE A 20 1.97 5.57 6.95
C PHE A 20 3.23 4.95 6.34
N GLY A 21 4.15 4.43 7.16
CA GLY A 21 5.36 3.79 6.66
C GLY A 21 5.07 2.46 5.97
N ASP A 22 4.68 1.46 6.76
CA ASP A 22 4.32 0.14 6.28
C ASP A 22 2.81 -0.11 6.47
N PRO A 23 2.03 -0.34 5.39
CA PRO A 23 0.60 -0.64 5.48
C PRO A 23 0.30 -1.88 6.34
N LEU A 24 1.19 -2.88 6.35
CA LEU A 24 1.03 -4.07 7.18
C LEU A 24 1.15 -3.71 8.66
N GLN A 25 2.19 -2.94 9.03
CA GLN A 25 2.36 -2.46 10.39
C GLN A 25 1.16 -1.60 10.85
N ALA A 26 0.62 -0.76 9.97
CA ALA A 26 -0.57 0.03 10.27
C ALA A 26 -1.78 -0.87 10.57
N LEU A 27 -2.01 -1.90 9.75
CA LEU A 27 -3.08 -2.88 9.96
C LEU A 27 -2.91 -3.64 11.28
N CYS A 28 -1.71 -4.12 11.58
CA CYS A 28 -1.39 -4.77 12.86
C CYS A 28 -1.66 -3.86 14.06
N THR A 29 -1.25 -2.59 13.96
CA THR A 29 -1.50 -1.58 15.01
C THR A 29 -2.98 -1.34 15.22
N SER A 30 -3.79 -1.25 14.14
CA SER A 30 -5.25 -1.06 14.24
C SER A 30 -5.95 -2.23 14.94
N TYR A 31 -5.41 -3.44 14.83
CA TYR A 31 -5.90 -4.63 15.54
C TYR A 31 -5.19 -4.88 16.87
N HIS A 32 -4.33 -3.97 17.32
CA HIS A 32 -3.55 -4.07 18.55
C HIS A 32 -2.72 -5.36 18.67
N VAL A 33 -2.21 -5.86 17.54
CA VAL A 33 -1.33 -7.03 17.47
C VAL A 33 0.02 -6.66 16.86
N GLY A 34 1.06 -7.41 17.20
CA GLY A 34 2.40 -7.30 16.62
C GLY A 34 2.55 -8.13 15.35
N GLN A 35 3.80 -8.41 14.97
CA GLN A 35 4.08 -9.35 13.89
C GLN A 35 3.81 -10.79 14.34
N PRO A 36 3.62 -11.74 13.39
CA PRO A 36 3.52 -13.15 13.72
C PRO A 36 4.74 -13.63 14.50
N LEU A 37 4.50 -14.41 15.54
CA LEU A 37 5.57 -14.97 16.36
C LEU A 37 6.30 -16.13 15.65
N THR A 38 5.66 -16.72 14.65
CA THR A 38 6.22 -17.78 13.82
C THR A 38 6.55 -17.23 12.44
N GLN A 39 7.84 -17.26 12.08
CA GLN A 39 8.28 -16.86 10.75
C GLN A 39 7.93 -17.95 9.75
N LEU A 40 7.11 -17.61 8.75
CA LEU A 40 6.77 -18.53 7.67
C LEU A 40 7.88 -18.50 6.62
N VAL A 41 8.32 -19.69 6.20
CA VAL A 41 9.30 -19.88 5.12
C VAL A 41 8.56 -20.27 3.84
N ALA A 42 9.04 -19.79 2.69
CA ALA A 42 8.45 -20.13 1.41
C ALA A 42 8.46 -21.66 1.17
N GLY A 43 7.33 -22.21 0.73
CA GLY A 43 7.16 -23.65 0.49
C GLY A 43 7.00 -24.52 1.74
N ALA A 44 7.12 -23.95 2.95
CA ALA A 44 6.87 -24.69 4.18
C ALA A 44 5.37 -24.93 4.42
N TYR A 45 5.08 -25.89 5.30
CA TYR A 45 3.71 -26.12 5.78
C TYR A 45 3.17 -24.85 6.46
N ILE A 46 2.00 -24.40 6.03
CA ILE A 46 1.31 -23.27 6.67
C ILE A 46 0.49 -23.82 7.83
N PRO A 47 0.73 -23.38 9.07
CA PRO A 47 -0.01 -23.88 10.22
C PRO A 47 -1.47 -23.44 10.19
N ASP A 48 -2.37 -24.28 10.69
CA ASP A 48 -3.80 -23.97 10.77
C ASP A 48 -4.11 -22.79 11.70
N THR A 49 -3.18 -22.46 12.61
CA THR A 49 -3.25 -21.29 13.48
C THR A 49 -1.90 -20.58 13.51
N ILE A 50 -1.94 -19.25 13.62
CA ILE A 50 -0.77 -18.39 13.78
C ILE A 50 -0.92 -17.58 15.05
N ASP A 51 0.11 -17.61 15.88
CA ASP A 51 0.20 -16.76 17.06
C ASP A 51 0.73 -15.38 16.69
N MET A 52 0.00 -14.34 17.11
CA MET A 52 0.43 -12.95 16.99
C MET A 52 0.60 -12.35 18.38
N GLU A 53 1.63 -11.53 18.57
CA GLU A 53 1.84 -10.78 19.81
C GLU A 53 0.67 -9.84 20.07
N VAL A 54 0.18 -9.76 21.30
CA VAL A 54 -0.89 -8.82 21.70
C VAL A 54 -0.23 -7.59 22.31
N ILE A 55 -0.38 -6.45 21.64
CA ILE A 55 0.13 -5.15 22.10
C ILE A 55 -0.84 -4.53 23.12
N TYR A 56 -2.15 -4.61 22.83
CA TYR A 56 -3.19 -4.08 23.69
C TYR A 56 -4.46 -4.93 23.62
N ILE A 57 -5.11 -5.19 24.75
CA ILE A 57 -6.29 -6.05 24.82
C ILE A 57 -7.55 -5.24 24.46
N ALA A 58 -7.70 -4.93 23.17
CA ALA A 58 -8.95 -4.42 22.61
C ALA A 58 -9.07 -4.82 21.14
N HIS A 59 -10.29 -5.14 20.70
CA HIS A 59 -10.61 -5.43 19.30
C HIS A 59 -9.64 -6.42 18.63
N MET A 60 -9.55 -7.63 19.19
CA MET A 60 -8.68 -8.67 18.65
C MET A 60 -9.11 -9.08 17.23
N PRO A 61 -8.15 -9.30 16.32
CA PRO A 61 -8.45 -9.87 15.03
C PRO A 61 -9.01 -11.29 15.22
N THR A 62 -9.75 -11.75 14.22
CA THR A 62 -10.38 -13.06 14.28
C THR A 62 -9.60 -14.13 13.54
N HIS A 63 -8.84 -13.74 12.51
CA HIS A 63 -8.12 -14.64 11.62
C HIS A 63 -6.79 -14.00 11.20
N ALA A 64 -5.84 -14.85 10.83
CA ALA A 64 -4.58 -14.45 10.19
C ALA A 64 -4.65 -14.79 8.70
N LEU A 65 -4.60 -13.77 7.85
CA LEU A 65 -4.56 -13.93 6.40
C LEU A 65 -3.11 -14.12 5.94
N VAL A 66 -2.78 -15.33 5.50
CA VAL A 66 -1.48 -15.67 4.90
C VAL A 66 -1.55 -15.45 3.40
N ILE A 67 -0.77 -14.49 2.92
CA ILE A 67 -0.73 -14.02 1.54
C ILE A 67 0.51 -14.60 0.87
N LEU A 68 0.27 -15.47 -0.10
CA LEU A 68 1.29 -16.13 -0.91
C LEU A 68 1.40 -15.45 -2.27
N ASN A 69 2.57 -15.54 -2.88
CA ASN A 69 2.75 -15.09 -4.25
C ASN A 69 2.07 -16.08 -5.21
N ALA A 70 1.22 -15.59 -6.10
CA ALA A 70 0.56 -16.37 -7.14
C ALA A 70 1.44 -16.54 -8.40
N SER A 71 2.50 -15.75 -8.54
CA SER A 71 3.32 -15.74 -9.75
C SER A 71 4.26 -16.94 -9.78
N ASP A 72 4.13 -17.81 -10.79
CA ASP A 72 5.08 -18.91 -11.05
C ASP A 72 6.52 -18.41 -11.29
N THR A 73 6.66 -17.15 -11.68
CA THR A 73 7.95 -16.50 -11.93
C THR A 73 8.57 -15.88 -10.67
N ALA A 74 7.88 -15.93 -9.54
CA ALA A 74 8.43 -15.41 -8.30
C ALA A 74 9.67 -16.22 -7.89
N PRO A 75 10.70 -15.56 -7.33
CA PRO A 75 11.78 -16.30 -6.71
C PRO A 75 11.18 -17.24 -5.65
N ALA A 76 11.66 -18.48 -5.60
CA ALA A 76 11.19 -19.49 -4.66
C ALA A 76 11.29 -19.03 -3.18
N ASP A 77 12.02 -17.95 -2.92
CA ASP A 77 12.29 -17.38 -1.62
C ASP A 77 11.34 -16.23 -1.21
N SER A 78 10.25 -15.99 -1.94
CA SER A 78 9.30 -14.94 -1.53
C SER A 78 8.63 -15.29 -0.20
N THR A 79 8.98 -14.57 0.86
CA THR A 79 8.45 -14.80 2.21
C THR A 79 6.95 -14.53 2.26
N PRO A 80 6.12 -15.47 2.76
CA PRO A 80 4.70 -15.24 2.98
C PRO A 80 4.45 -14.01 3.87
N ILE A 81 3.44 -13.22 3.53
CA ILE A 81 3.00 -12.10 4.36
C ILE A 81 1.82 -12.56 5.20
N VAL A 82 1.77 -12.18 6.47
CA VAL A 82 0.65 -12.52 7.37
C VAL A 82 0.01 -11.23 7.86
N ALA A 83 -1.27 -11.05 7.57
CA ALA A 83 -2.04 -9.87 7.92
C ALA A 83 -3.20 -10.23 8.86
N PRO A 84 -3.40 -9.48 9.97
CA PRO A 84 -4.54 -9.70 10.86
C PRO A 84 -5.82 -9.17 10.21
N ILE A 85 -6.91 -9.92 10.34
CA ILE A 85 -8.24 -9.50 9.84
C ILE A 85 -9.38 -9.84 10.81
N ASP A 86 -10.42 -9.02 10.77
CA ASP A 86 -11.76 -9.41 11.23
C ASP A 86 -12.52 -10.02 10.03
N ILE A 87 -12.86 -11.30 10.12
CA ILE A 87 -13.50 -12.04 9.03
C ILE A 87 -14.89 -11.51 8.70
N PHE A 88 -15.60 -10.95 9.68
CA PHE A 88 -16.93 -10.39 9.46
C PHE A 88 -16.83 -9.06 8.72
N ALA A 89 -15.88 -8.21 9.11
CA ALA A 89 -15.57 -6.99 8.37
C ALA A 89 -15.09 -7.30 6.95
N PHE A 90 -14.21 -8.29 6.81
CA PHE A 90 -13.70 -8.76 5.53
C PHE A 90 -14.84 -9.21 4.60
N ASN A 91 -15.71 -10.12 5.06
CA ASN A 91 -16.84 -10.63 4.27
C ASN A 91 -17.88 -9.56 3.94
N LYS A 92 -17.93 -8.47 4.71
CA LYS A 92 -18.81 -7.32 4.44
C LYS A 92 -18.27 -6.46 3.30
N VAL A 93 -16.95 -6.32 3.20
CA VAL A 93 -16.29 -5.42 2.25
C VAL A 93 -15.89 -6.11 0.96
N PHE A 94 -15.47 -7.38 1.02
CA PHE A 94 -14.98 -8.12 -0.14
C PHE A 94 -15.98 -9.15 -0.63
N ASN A 95 -15.93 -9.48 -1.92
CA ASN A 95 -16.71 -10.58 -2.46
C ASN A 95 -15.98 -11.91 -2.20
N THR A 96 -16.39 -12.60 -1.15
CA THR A 96 -15.76 -13.83 -0.65
C THR A 96 -15.87 -15.03 -1.57
N ASP A 97 -16.84 -15.02 -2.49
CA ASP A 97 -17.07 -16.13 -3.42
C ASP A 97 -15.85 -16.38 -4.32
N ILE A 98 -15.05 -15.34 -4.56
CA ILE A 98 -13.88 -15.39 -5.44
C ILE A 98 -12.67 -16.01 -4.73
N LEU A 99 -12.53 -15.77 -3.43
CA LEU A 99 -11.39 -16.26 -2.67
C LEU A 99 -11.50 -17.75 -2.32
N ARG A 100 -12.62 -18.42 -2.67
CA ARG A 100 -12.90 -19.83 -2.39
C ARG A 100 -12.29 -20.24 -1.06
N LEU A 101 -12.58 -19.45 -0.02
CA LEU A 101 -12.17 -19.79 1.33
C LEU A 101 -12.66 -21.23 1.53
N PRO A 102 -11.74 -22.20 1.71
CA PRO A 102 -12.17 -23.58 1.75
C PRO A 102 -13.24 -23.65 2.82
N GLU A 103 -14.42 -24.18 2.48
CA GLU A 103 -15.53 -24.46 3.42
C GLU A 103 -15.13 -25.49 4.48
N ARG A 104 -13.83 -25.66 4.76
CA ARG A 104 -13.32 -25.94 6.09
C ARG A 104 -13.83 -24.86 7.02
N THR A 105 -15.11 -24.98 7.31
CA THR A 105 -15.75 -24.69 8.58
C THR A 105 -14.72 -25.06 9.62
N PHE A 106 -13.96 -24.07 10.07
CA PHE A 106 -13.38 -24.10 11.39
C PHE A 106 -14.59 -24.29 12.29
N THR A 107 -14.90 -25.55 12.57
CA THR A 107 -15.70 -25.91 13.72
C THR A 107 -14.75 -25.62 14.86
N PRO A 108 -14.94 -24.52 15.61
CA PRO A 108 -14.08 -24.23 16.73
C PRO A 108 -14.09 -25.49 17.59
N THR A 109 -12.93 -26.13 17.74
CA THR A 109 -12.82 -27.20 18.71
C THR A 109 -13.18 -26.60 20.07
N PRO A 110 -13.84 -27.34 20.97
CA PRO A 110 -14.24 -26.79 22.28
C PRO A 110 -13.06 -26.25 23.10
N ASP A 111 -11.84 -26.65 22.78
CA ASP A 111 -10.59 -26.17 23.38
C ASP A 111 -9.91 -25.02 22.62
N CYS A 112 -10.48 -24.58 21.49
CA CYS A 112 -9.93 -23.48 20.69
C CYS A 112 -10.12 -22.16 21.44
N ARG A 113 -9.04 -21.69 22.10
CA ARG A 113 -8.92 -20.34 22.65
C ARG A 113 -8.74 -19.28 21.55
N THR A 114 -9.35 -19.48 20.39
CA THR A 114 -9.21 -18.59 19.24
C THR A 114 -9.69 -17.21 19.62
N CYS A 115 -8.90 -16.19 19.27
CA CYS A 115 -9.20 -14.79 19.52
C CYS A 115 -9.18 -14.39 21.02
N VAL A 116 -8.74 -15.27 21.93
CA VAL A 116 -8.56 -14.95 23.35
C VAL A 116 -7.07 -14.81 23.63
N PRO A 117 -6.60 -13.62 24.08
CA PRO A 117 -5.23 -13.45 24.51
C PRO A 117 -4.85 -14.45 25.60
N HIS A 118 -3.69 -15.08 25.45
CA HIS A 118 -3.12 -16.01 26.42
C HIS A 118 -1.64 -15.67 26.64
N LEU A 119 -1.11 -16.05 27.81
CA LEU A 119 0.30 -15.84 28.12
C LEU A 119 1.14 -16.93 27.46
N ASP A 120 1.98 -16.56 26.48
CA ASP A 120 3.03 -17.41 25.94
C ASP A 120 4.12 -17.57 27.02
N SER A 121 4.19 -18.75 27.62
CA SER A 121 5.13 -19.04 28.71
C SER A 121 6.59 -19.08 28.25
N VAL A 122 6.85 -19.33 26.96
CA VAL A 122 8.21 -19.40 26.42
C VAL A 122 8.77 -18.00 26.20
N ARG A 123 7.94 -17.10 25.67
CA ARG A 123 8.33 -15.72 25.34
C ARG A 123 8.00 -14.71 26.44
N ASN A 124 7.23 -15.11 27.45
CA ASN A 124 6.74 -14.24 28.53
C ASN A 124 6.00 -12.99 28.02
N MET A 125 5.13 -13.18 27.02
CA MET A 125 4.33 -12.12 26.41
C MET A 125 2.90 -12.61 26.15
N TYR A 126 1.95 -11.69 26.01
CA TYR A 126 0.60 -12.05 25.60
C TYR A 126 0.57 -12.31 24.09
N ALA A 127 -0.04 -13.41 23.70
CA ALA A 127 -0.24 -13.80 22.31
C ALA A 127 -1.71 -14.14 22.06
N VAL A 128 -2.14 -14.07 20.81
CA VAL A 128 -3.45 -14.53 20.37
C VAL A 128 -3.25 -15.52 19.22
N SER A 129 -3.83 -16.72 19.38
CA SER A 129 -3.83 -17.74 18.32
C SER A 129 -5.00 -17.48 17.37
N LEU A 130 -4.68 -17.25 16.11
CA LEU A 130 -5.64 -16.91 15.06
C LEU A 130 -5.71 -18.03 14.03
N PRO A 131 -6.91 -18.52 13.67
CA PRO A 131 -7.09 -19.40 12.52
C PRO A 131 -6.53 -18.78 11.24
N THR A 132 -5.84 -19.60 10.47
CA THR A 132 -5.17 -19.18 9.24
C THR A 132 -6.08 -19.27 8.03
N ILE A 133 -6.07 -18.23 7.21
CA ILE A 133 -6.68 -18.21 5.89
C ILE A 133 -5.58 -18.00 4.86
N VAL A 134 -5.47 -18.88 3.88
CA VAL A 134 -4.46 -18.77 2.82
C VAL A 134 -5.06 -18.15 1.57
N VAL A 135 -4.40 -17.13 1.03
CA VAL A 135 -4.76 -16.49 -0.25
C VAL A 135 -3.54 -16.34 -1.14
N HIS A 136 -3.76 -16.42 -2.45
CA HIS A 136 -2.74 -16.18 -3.46
C HIS A 136 -2.97 -14.82 -4.11
N ALA A 137 -1.93 -14.01 -4.20
CA ALA A 137 -1.98 -12.67 -4.79
C ALA A 137 -0.87 -12.49 -5.83
N SER A 138 -1.15 -11.76 -6.92
CA SER A 138 -0.14 -11.43 -7.93
C SER A 138 1.01 -10.62 -7.36
N ASP A 139 0.71 -9.82 -6.33
CA ASP A 139 1.68 -9.02 -5.59
C ASP A 139 1.33 -9.01 -4.10
N PRO A 140 1.92 -9.91 -3.29
CA PRO A 140 1.62 -9.99 -1.87
C PRO A 140 1.79 -8.66 -1.13
N ALA A 141 2.78 -7.85 -1.50
CA ALA A 141 3.12 -6.61 -0.81
C ALA A 141 2.03 -5.53 -0.92
N SER A 142 1.19 -5.57 -1.95
CA SER A 142 0.08 -4.60 -2.11
C SER A 142 -1.23 -5.04 -1.45
N VAL A 143 -1.32 -6.29 -0.98
CA VAL A 143 -2.53 -6.77 -0.30
C VAL A 143 -2.76 -6.06 1.05
N PRO A 144 -1.76 -5.87 1.94
CA PRO A 144 -1.96 -5.11 3.17
C PRO A 144 -2.46 -3.68 2.93
N LEU A 145 -1.99 -3.03 1.86
CA LEU A 145 -2.48 -1.72 1.44
C LEU A 145 -3.96 -1.78 1.06
N LEU A 146 -4.37 -2.76 0.26
CA LEU A 146 -5.76 -2.96 -0.12
C LEU A 146 -6.65 -3.23 1.11
N LEU A 147 -6.21 -4.11 2.02
CA LEU A 147 -6.92 -4.42 3.27
C LEU A 147 -7.09 -3.17 4.14
N LEU A 148 -6.03 -2.40 4.34
CA LEU A 148 -6.04 -1.19 5.17
C LEU A 148 -7.09 -0.19 4.69
N PHE A 149 -7.15 0.07 3.38
CA PHE A 149 -8.08 1.04 2.82
C PHE A 149 -9.51 0.51 2.69
N ALA A 150 -9.68 -0.75 2.32
CA ALA A 150 -11.00 -1.36 2.18
C ALA A 150 -11.67 -1.59 3.55
N LEU A 151 -10.90 -1.97 4.56
CA LEU A 151 -11.41 -2.21 5.91
C LEU A 151 -11.43 -0.95 6.78
N TRP A 152 -10.97 0.21 6.30
CA TRP A 152 -10.76 1.42 7.11
C TRP A 152 -11.95 1.78 8.00
N ASN A 153 -13.18 1.71 7.47
CA ASN A 153 -14.41 2.04 8.20
C ASN A 153 -14.86 0.95 9.20
N HIS A 154 -14.20 -0.19 9.18
CA HIS A 154 -14.40 -1.34 10.06
C HIS A 154 -13.22 -1.58 11.00
N LEU A 155 -12.11 -0.85 10.80
CA LEU A 155 -11.01 -0.88 11.74
C LEU A 155 -11.48 -0.29 13.08
N PRO A 156 -10.98 -0.82 14.21
CA PRO A 156 -11.24 -0.25 15.51
C PRO A 156 -10.89 1.24 15.52
N ALA A 157 -11.80 2.06 16.07
CA ALA A 157 -11.46 3.44 16.31
C ALA A 157 -10.21 3.48 17.21
N PRO A 158 -9.22 4.32 16.92
CA PRO A 158 -8.10 4.48 17.83
C PRO A 158 -8.66 4.86 19.20
N PRO A 159 -8.10 4.34 20.31
CA PRO A 159 -8.56 4.68 21.63
C PRO A 159 -8.58 6.21 21.74
N PRO A 160 -9.65 6.81 22.30
CA PRO A 160 -9.73 8.25 22.43
C PRO A 160 -8.45 8.71 23.14
N LEU A 161 -7.73 9.64 22.52
CA LEU A 161 -6.57 10.26 23.13
C LEU A 161 -7.08 10.89 24.42
N ASP A 162 -6.79 10.25 25.55
CA ASP A 162 -7.16 10.77 26.85
C ASP A 162 -6.45 12.12 27.02
N PRO A 163 -7.17 13.26 26.95
CA PRO A 163 -6.56 14.57 26.99
C PRO A 163 -5.87 14.84 28.33
N SER A 164 -6.18 14.03 29.36
CA SER A 164 -5.54 14.10 30.67
C SER A 164 -4.23 13.32 30.75
N ARG A 165 -3.95 12.42 29.80
CA ARG A 165 -2.67 11.72 29.74
C ARG A 165 -1.64 12.69 29.18
N PRO A 166 -0.64 13.15 29.97
CA PRO A 166 0.44 13.96 29.41
C PRO A 166 1.05 13.21 28.22
N PRO A 167 1.43 13.90 27.12
CA PRO A 167 2.02 13.25 25.97
C PRO A 167 3.14 12.37 26.49
N SER A 168 2.96 11.05 26.37
CA SER A 168 3.98 10.12 26.86
C SER A 168 5.27 10.55 26.18
N PRO A 169 6.36 10.78 26.95
CA PRO A 169 7.61 11.24 26.37
C PRO A 169 7.89 10.30 25.20
N VAL A 170 8.03 10.86 23.99
CA VAL A 170 8.37 10.06 22.82
C VAL A 170 9.64 9.34 23.21
N ILE A 171 9.52 8.04 23.52
CA ILE A 171 10.65 7.24 23.96
C ILE A 171 11.47 7.03 22.69
N SER A 172 12.29 8.02 22.37
CA SER A 172 13.47 7.83 21.56
C SER A 172 14.29 6.80 22.31
N SER A 173 14.26 5.56 21.83
CA SER A 173 14.93 4.40 22.44
C SER A 173 16.38 4.73 22.81
N ILE A 174 16.67 5.12 24.06
CA ILE A 174 17.99 5.15 24.70
C ILE A 174 17.81 5.19 26.23
N GLU A 175 18.51 4.25 26.87
CA GLU A 175 18.87 4.10 28.30
C GLU A 175 17.77 3.89 29.36
N ILE A 176 17.70 2.63 29.79
CA ILE A 176 17.05 2.14 31.00
C ILE A 176 17.95 2.50 32.20
N ALA A 177 17.43 3.26 33.15
CA ALA A 177 17.93 3.31 34.52
C ALA A 177 16.76 3.41 35.51
N GLU A 178 16.37 2.24 36.03
CA GLU A 178 16.18 1.93 37.44
C GLU A 178 15.86 3.09 38.42
N ALA A 179 14.60 3.17 38.87
CA ALA A 179 14.22 3.45 40.27
C ALA A 179 12.69 3.37 40.50
N LEU A 180 12.26 2.38 41.29
CA LEU A 180 11.06 2.42 42.15
C LEU A 180 11.33 3.34 43.38
N PRO A 181 10.39 3.62 44.32
CA PRO A 181 8.92 3.47 44.37
C PRO A 181 8.20 4.74 44.91
N ARG A 182 6.85 4.79 44.94
CA ARG A 182 6.05 5.11 46.15
C ARG A 182 4.53 5.12 45.94
N SER A 183 3.85 4.50 46.89
CA SER A 183 2.42 4.33 47.08
C SER A 183 1.74 5.60 47.62
N VAL A 184 0.54 5.91 47.13
CA VAL A 184 -0.34 6.98 47.65
C VAL A 184 -1.77 6.44 47.85
N PRO A 185 -2.51 6.82 48.92
CA PRO A 185 -3.83 6.28 49.25
C PRO A 185 -4.96 6.93 48.43
N SER A 186 -5.98 6.13 48.11
CA SER A 186 -7.20 6.51 47.39
C SER A 186 -8.23 7.22 48.27
N THR A 187 -8.84 8.28 47.75
CA THR A 187 -10.01 8.97 48.32
C THR A 187 -11.17 8.92 47.30
N PRO A 188 -12.42 8.62 47.70
CA PRO A 188 -13.55 8.52 46.78
C PRO A 188 -14.21 9.89 46.49
N PRO A 189 -14.64 10.18 45.25
CA PRO A 189 -15.44 11.38 44.95
C PRO A 189 -16.96 11.11 45.01
N PRO A 190 -17.77 12.14 45.35
CA PRO A 190 -19.22 12.04 45.44
C PRO A 190 -19.95 12.18 44.10
N THR A 191 -21.10 11.52 44.03
CA THR A 191 -22.10 11.49 42.97
C THR A 191 -22.88 12.81 42.86
N PRO A 192 -23.14 13.31 41.64
CA PRO A 192 -24.36 14.08 41.41
C PRO A 192 -25.23 13.49 40.28
N THR A 193 -26.48 13.21 40.68
CA THR A 193 -27.64 12.91 39.84
C THR A 193 -28.21 14.21 39.27
N SER A 194 -28.29 14.33 37.95
CA SER A 194 -29.14 15.31 37.27
C SER A 194 -29.63 14.75 35.94
N SER A 195 -30.89 14.32 35.93
CA SER A 195 -31.60 13.85 34.75
C SER A 195 -32.24 15.04 34.05
N ILE A 196 -31.61 15.50 32.97
CA ILE A 196 -32.16 16.54 32.09
C ILE A 196 -32.75 15.86 30.85
N SER A 197 -34.08 15.94 30.71
CA SER A 197 -34.80 15.47 29.54
C SER A 197 -34.57 16.45 28.38
N GLN A 198 -33.70 16.07 27.44
CA GLN A 198 -33.49 16.81 26.19
C GLN A 198 -34.55 16.44 25.14
N PRO A 199 -35.09 17.43 24.40
CA PRO A 199 -36.01 17.18 23.29
C PRO A 199 -35.27 16.52 22.12
N SER A 200 -35.88 15.46 21.59
CA SER A 200 -35.35 14.63 20.51
C SER A 200 -35.35 15.41 19.19
N ILE A 201 -34.27 16.14 18.92
CA ILE A 201 -33.98 16.72 17.61
C ILE A 201 -33.62 15.57 16.67
N ALA A 202 -34.28 15.50 15.50
CA ALA A 202 -33.98 14.52 14.47
C ALA A 202 -32.51 14.67 14.05
N ILE A 203 -31.67 13.75 14.52
CA ILE A 203 -30.25 13.70 14.21
C ILE A 203 -30.15 13.39 12.71
N PRO A 204 -29.53 14.27 11.89
CA PRO A 204 -29.28 13.97 10.49
C PRO A 204 -28.48 12.66 10.41
N PRO A 205 -28.73 11.82 9.40
CA PRO A 205 -28.01 10.56 9.27
C PRO A 205 -26.50 10.83 9.35
N PRO A 206 -25.75 10.07 10.16
CA PRO A 206 -24.32 10.31 10.32
C PRO A 206 -23.67 10.32 8.94
N PRO A 207 -22.78 11.28 8.65
CA PRO A 207 -22.09 11.33 7.37
C PRO A 207 -21.47 9.96 7.12
N THR A 208 -21.77 9.35 5.98
CA THR A 208 -21.16 8.08 5.61
C THR A 208 -19.65 8.26 5.68
N PRO A 209 -18.93 7.39 6.40
CA PRO A 209 -17.51 7.58 6.63
C PRO A 209 -16.81 7.65 5.27
N VAL A 210 -16.24 8.83 5.00
CA VAL A 210 -15.58 9.11 3.73
C VAL A 210 -14.34 8.25 3.70
N VAL A 211 -14.39 7.19 2.89
CA VAL A 211 -13.23 6.37 2.57
C VAL A 211 -12.12 7.32 2.14
N CYS A 212 -10.94 7.19 2.75
CA CYS A 212 -9.81 8.08 2.49
C CYS A 212 -9.17 7.75 1.14
N THR A 213 -9.95 7.81 0.05
CA THR A 213 -9.50 7.62 -1.34
C THR A 213 -8.35 8.55 -1.69
N GLY A 214 -8.34 9.77 -1.13
CA GLY A 214 -7.22 10.69 -1.25
C GLY A 214 -5.92 10.15 -0.64
N LEU A 215 -5.99 9.46 0.51
CA LEU A 215 -4.81 8.82 1.09
C LEU A 215 -4.39 7.59 0.27
N LEU A 216 -5.32 6.78 -0.23
CA LEU A 216 -4.98 5.68 -1.14
C LEU A 216 -4.26 6.22 -2.40
N ALA A 217 -4.76 7.30 -2.99
CA ALA A 217 -4.15 7.95 -4.14
C ALA A 217 -2.68 8.32 -3.87
N THR A 218 -2.34 8.78 -2.66
CA THR A 218 -0.94 9.13 -2.30
C THR A 218 0.02 7.94 -2.25
N TYR A 219 -0.48 6.70 -2.16
CA TYR A 219 0.35 5.49 -2.33
C TYR A 219 0.55 5.11 -3.80
N LEU A 220 -0.36 5.53 -4.67
CA LEU A 220 -0.40 5.08 -6.07
C LEU A 220 0.20 6.09 -7.03
N LEU A 221 0.15 7.39 -6.71
CA LEU A 221 0.53 8.47 -7.61
C LEU A 221 1.32 9.57 -6.90
N PRO A 222 2.28 10.23 -7.59
CA PRO A 222 3.03 11.31 -6.99
C PRO A 222 2.11 12.48 -6.65
N ILE A 223 2.44 13.25 -5.62
CA ILE A 223 1.59 14.38 -5.19
C ILE A 223 1.37 15.38 -6.33
N GLN A 224 2.41 15.67 -7.10
CA GLN A 224 2.34 16.59 -8.24
C GLN A 224 1.40 16.10 -9.35
N VAL A 225 1.13 14.80 -9.39
CA VAL A 225 0.18 14.18 -10.32
C VAL A 225 -1.24 14.26 -9.75
N ILE A 226 -1.39 14.06 -8.44
CA ILE A 226 -2.69 14.15 -7.74
C ILE A 226 -3.26 15.58 -7.79
N GLU A 227 -2.40 16.61 -7.80
CA GLU A 227 -2.81 18.02 -7.92
C GLU A 227 -3.59 18.34 -9.21
N GLU A 228 -3.44 17.53 -10.27
CA GLU A 228 -4.13 17.70 -11.56
C GLU A 228 -5.48 16.97 -11.63
N PHE A 229 -5.91 16.34 -10.53
CA PHE A 229 -7.19 15.65 -10.43
C PHE A 229 -8.38 16.61 -10.68
N PRO A 230 -9.44 16.21 -11.42
CA PRO A 230 -9.76 14.86 -11.91
C PRO A 230 -9.34 14.55 -13.36
N SER A 231 -8.50 15.37 -14.00
CA SER A 231 -8.19 15.20 -15.42
C SER A 231 -7.10 14.16 -15.64
N ALA A 232 -7.48 12.89 -15.88
CA ALA A 232 -6.53 11.80 -16.14
C ALA A 232 -5.48 12.12 -17.24
N PRO A 233 -5.82 12.81 -18.36
CA PRO A 233 -4.81 13.23 -19.33
C PRO A 233 -3.79 14.24 -18.76
N ALA A 234 -4.24 15.22 -17.96
CA ALA A 234 -3.36 16.20 -17.33
C ALA A 234 -2.47 15.54 -16.27
N MET A 235 -3.02 14.59 -15.50
CA MET A 235 -2.27 13.77 -14.55
C MET A 235 -1.17 12.97 -15.26
N ALA A 236 -1.48 12.31 -16.39
CA ALA A 236 -0.50 11.54 -17.16
C ALA A 236 0.62 12.43 -17.73
N GLU A 237 0.28 13.62 -18.24
CA GLU A 237 1.26 14.61 -18.70
C GLU A 237 2.14 15.12 -17.57
N ALA A 238 1.55 15.45 -16.41
CA ALA A 238 2.29 15.87 -15.22
C ALA A 238 3.24 14.77 -14.74
N MET A 239 2.83 13.50 -14.79
CA MET A 239 3.67 12.36 -14.44
C MET A 239 4.83 12.20 -15.42
N ALA A 240 4.57 12.24 -16.72
CA ALA A 240 5.60 12.17 -17.77
C ALA A 240 6.60 13.34 -17.69
N ARG A 241 6.17 14.50 -17.21
CA ARG A 241 7.02 15.68 -17.02
C ARG A 241 7.88 15.63 -15.76
N THR A 242 7.34 15.12 -14.65
CA THR A 242 7.96 15.21 -13.31
C THR A 242 8.77 13.98 -12.91
N CYS A 243 8.44 12.82 -13.47
CA CYS A 243 9.05 11.54 -13.14
C CYS A 243 10.05 11.09 -14.22
N SER A 244 11.07 10.37 -13.81
CA SER A 244 11.96 9.67 -14.73
C SER A 244 11.26 8.44 -15.36
N PRO A 245 11.70 7.97 -16.53
CA PRO A 245 11.10 6.78 -17.16
C PRO A 245 11.08 5.55 -16.26
N ARG A 246 12.14 5.31 -15.48
CA ARG A 246 12.20 4.20 -14.52
C ARG A 246 11.16 4.32 -13.41
N GLU A 247 10.91 5.53 -12.92
CA GLU A 247 9.87 5.77 -11.90
C GLU A 247 8.46 5.56 -12.47
N VAL A 248 8.22 6.00 -13.70
CA VAL A 248 6.92 5.79 -14.37
C VAL A 248 6.66 4.30 -14.59
N ASP A 249 7.66 3.56 -15.09
CA ASP A 249 7.53 2.12 -15.30
C ASP A 249 7.34 1.35 -13.99
N ALA A 250 8.04 1.75 -12.92
CA ALA A 250 7.85 1.17 -11.59
C ALA A 250 6.44 1.43 -11.04
N CYS A 251 5.92 2.65 -11.22
CA CYS A 251 4.57 3.02 -10.81
C CYS A 251 3.49 2.30 -11.64
N ALA A 252 3.69 2.18 -12.95
CA ALA A 252 2.80 1.42 -13.84
C ALA A 252 2.79 -0.07 -13.48
N ALA A 253 3.95 -0.65 -13.18
CA ALA A 253 4.06 -2.05 -12.73
C ALA A 253 3.37 -2.26 -11.37
N HIS A 254 3.58 -1.36 -10.41
CA HIS A 254 2.97 -1.45 -9.08
C HIS A 254 1.44 -1.30 -9.16
N SER A 255 0.93 -0.24 -9.80
CA SER A 255 -0.51 -0.01 -9.96
C SER A 255 -1.19 -1.13 -10.75
N SER A 256 -0.54 -1.68 -11.79
CA SER A 256 -1.07 -2.83 -12.53
C SER A 256 -1.19 -4.09 -11.65
N LYS A 257 -0.21 -4.34 -10.77
CA LYS A 257 -0.24 -5.48 -9.85
C LYS A 257 -1.30 -5.31 -8.77
N LEU A 258 -1.41 -4.12 -8.19
CA LEU A 258 -2.49 -3.81 -7.25
C LEU A 258 -3.85 -3.95 -7.92
N TRP A 259 -4.01 -3.49 -9.17
CA TRP A 259 -5.25 -3.66 -9.93
C TRP A 259 -5.65 -5.14 -10.09
N GLN A 260 -4.68 -6.02 -10.38
CA GLN A 260 -4.95 -7.47 -10.42
C GLN A 260 -5.45 -8.01 -9.08
N ASN A 261 -4.82 -7.58 -7.97
CA ASN A 261 -5.28 -7.95 -6.63
C ASN A 261 -6.69 -7.39 -6.35
N VAL A 262 -6.98 -6.16 -6.74
CA VAL A 262 -8.32 -5.57 -6.62
C VAL A 262 -9.36 -6.38 -7.37
N LEU A 263 -9.06 -6.84 -8.60
CA LEU A 263 -9.95 -7.71 -9.36
C LEU A 263 -10.11 -9.10 -8.70
N ALA A 264 -9.06 -9.64 -8.09
CA ALA A 264 -9.09 -10.93 -7.43
C ALA A 264 -9.87 -10.91 -6.10
N PHE A 265 -9.73 -9.85 -5.31
CA PHE A 265 -10.42 -9.68 -4.03
C PHE A 265 -11.83 -9.07 -4.19
N ALA A 266 -12.08 -8.37 -5.30
CA ALA A 266 -13.32 -7.68 -5.63
C ALA A 266 -13.92 -6.91 -4.43
N PRO A 267 -13.26 -5.84 -3.96
CA PRO A 267 -13.84 -4.97 -2.94
C PRO A 267 -15.16 -4.38 -3.46
N ARG A 268 -16.17 -4.32 -2.59
CA ARG A 268 -17.49 -3.74 -2.89
C ARG A 268 -17.49 -2.22 -2.95
N ASP A 269 -16.41 -1.60 -2.48
CA ASP A 269 -16.25 -0.16 -2.52
C ASP A 269 -15.78 0.30 -3.92
N GLU A 270 -16.74 0.82 -4.69
CA GLU A 270 -16.51 1.39 -6.01
C GLU A 270 -15.48 2.52 -6.01
N ALA A 271 -15.31 3.24 -4.91
CA ALA A 271 -14.35 4.33 -4.83
C ALA A 271 -12.91 3.81 -4.86
N ILE A 272 -12.65 2.64 -4.25
CA ILE A 272 -11.35 1.95 -4.30
C ILE A 272 -11.08 1.43 -5.71
N LEU A 273 -12.08 0.83 -6.35
CA LEU A 273 -11.98 0.36 -7.74
C LEU A 273 -11.60 1.52 -8.68
N GLN A 274 -12.33 2.63 -8.58
CA GLN A 274 -12.10 3.81 -9.42
C GLN A 274 -10.72 4.41 -9.23
N ILE A 275 -10.26 4.62 -7.98
CA ILE A 275 -8.96 5.27 -7.77
C ILE A 275 -7.78 4.42 -8.25
N VAL A 276 -7.84 3.10 -8.04
CA VAL A 276 -6.79 2.18 -8.50
C VAL A 276 -6.79 2.10 -10.03
N GLN A 277 -7.97 2.03 -10.66
CA GLN A 277 -8.10 2.05 -12.12
C GLN A 277 -7.52 3.34 -12.71
N VAL A 278 -7.90 4.51 -12.17
CA VAL A 278 -7.38 5.80 -12.64
C VAL A 278 -5.87 5.87 -12.50
N ALA A 279 -5.32 5.44 -11.35
CA ALA A 279 -3.87 5.45 -11.14
C ALA A 279 -3.12 4.56 -12.15
N TRP A 280 -3.68 3.38 -12.45
CA TRP A 280 -3.13 2.48 -13.47
C TRP A 280 -3.19 3.10 -14.88
N GLU A 281 -4.33 3.68 -15.26
CA GLU A 281 -4.51 4.33 -16.56
C GLU A 281 -3.58 5.52 -16.75
N VAL A 282 -3.45 6.38 -15.73
CA VAL A 282 -2.54 7.53 -15.69
C VAL A 282 -1.09 7.07 -15.87
N SER A 283 -0.66 6.09 -15.09
CA SER A 283 0.72 5.56 -15.16
C SER A 283 1.02 4.96 -16.54
N ARG A 284 0.07 4.18 -17.09
CA ARG A 284 0.20 3.57 -18.42
C ARG A 284 0.28 4.62 -19.53
N GLU A 285 -0.52 5.67 -19.47
CA GLU A 285 -0.50 6.72 -20.50
C GLU A 285 0.77 7.58 -20.40
N ALA A 286 1.25 7.86 -19.18
CA ALA A 286 2.52 8.53 -18.96
C ALA A 286 3.70 7.74 -19.58
N SER A 287 3.74 6.41 -19.42
CA SER A 287 4.76 5.56 -20.07
C SER A 287 4.72 5.71 -21.60
N LYS A 288 3.54 5.69 -22.22
CA LYS A 288 3.40 5.88 -23.68
C LYS A 288 3.86 7.26 -24.13
N MET A 289 3.56 8.31 -23.36
CA MET A 289 4.02 9.67 -23.66
C MET A 289 5.55 9.73 -23.68
N LEU A 290 6.21 9.15 -22.68
CA LEU A 290 7.67 9.08 -22.60
C LEU A 290 8.29 8.29 -23.77
N GLU A 291 7.68 7.17 -24.16
CA GLU A 291 8.11 6.37 -25.31
C GLU A 291 8.06 7.20 -26.60
N ARG A 292 6.94 7.88 -26.88
CA ARG A 292 6.80 8.79 -28.04
C ARG A 292 7.85 9.90 -28.03
N HIS A 293 8.12 10.50 -26.86
CA HIS A 293 9.16 11.52 -26.74
C HIS A 293 10.56 10.97 -27.03
N TYR A 294 10.85 9.75 -26.57
CA TYR A 294 12.11 9.08 -26.83
C TYR A 294 12.29 8.77 -28.33
N GLU A 295 11.26 8.22 -28.97
CA GLU A 295 11.25 7.93 -30.40
C GLU A 295 11.43 9.19 -31.25
N ALA A 296 10.71 10.26 -30.94
CA ALA A 296 10.85 11.55 -31.62
C ALA A 296 12.27 12.10 -31.52
N ARG A 297 12.88 12.06 -30.32
CA ARG A 297 14.28 12.46 -30.12
C ARG A 297 15.26 11.59 -30.89
N ARG A 298 15.02 10.27 -30.94
CA ARG A 298 15.83 9.32 -31.70
C ARG A 298 15.74 9.60 -33.21
N ALA A 299 14.55 9.88 -33.72
CA ALA A 299 14.32 10.26 -35.11
C ALA A 299 15.04 11.57 -35.47
N MET A 300 14.94 12.60 -34.62
CA MET A 300 15.67 13.86 -34.82
C MET A 300 17.19 13.67 -34.85
N ARG A 301 17.75 12.84 -33.96
CA ARG A 301 19.19 12.52 -33.95
C ARG A 301 19.61 11.77 -35.22
N ARG A 302 18.78 10.86 -35.72
CA ARG A 302 19.03 10.15 -36.99
C ARG A 302 19.02 11.14 -38.16
N ALA A 303 18.00 12.00 -38.24
CA ALA A 303 17.90 13.02 -39.30
C ALA A 303 19.09 13.99 -39.30
N ALA A 304 19.55 14.42 -38.11
CA ALA A 304 20.72 15.28 -37.98
C ALA A 304 22.01 14.60 -38.48
N ARG A 305 22.19 13.30 -38.18
CA ARG A 305 23.33 12.51 -38.69
C ARG A 305 23.27 12.33 -40.20
N THR A 306 22.09 12.05 -40.77
CA THR A 306 21.92 11.95 -42.23
C THR A 306 22.27 13.27 -42.93
N ARG A 307 21.90 14.42 -42.35
CA ARG A 307 22.27 15.75 -42.88
C ARG A 307 23.79 16.01 -42.82
N GLN A 308 24.48 15.53 -41.79
CA GLN A 308 25.94 15.67 -41.67
C GLN A 308 26.71 14.70 -42.59
N ALA A 309 26.17 13.51 -42.82
CA ALA A 309 26.80 12.49 -43.66
C ALA A 309 26.60 12.75 -45.15
N GLN A 310 25.68 13.64 -45.54
CA GLN A 310 25.51 14.03 -46.93
C GLN A 310 26.74 14.88 -47.32
N PRO A 311 27.69 14.33 -48.10
CA PRO A 311 28.88 15.06 -48.47
C PRO A 311 28.41 16.33 -49.18
N SER A 312 28.87 17.49 -48.70
CA SER A 312 28.64 18.76 -49.39
C SER A 312 29.01 18.52 -50.84
N THR A 313 28.00 18.39 -51.71
CA THR A 313 28.21 18.20 -53.14
C THR A 313 29.14 19.32 -53.53
N PRO A 314 30.38 19.02 -53.97
CA PRO A 314 31.33 20.06 -54.31
C PRO A 314 30.63 20.93 -55.33
N THR A 315 30.40 22.18 -54.95
CA THR A 315 29.81 23.17 -55.83
C THR A 315 30.77 23.26 -57.00
N THR A 316 30.47 22.55 -58.09
CA THR A 316 31.25 22.63 -59.32
C THR A 316 31.28 24.11 -59.65
N PRO A 317 32.46 24.76 -59.65
CA PRO A 317 32.54 26.19 -59.92
C PRO A 317 31.96 26.39 -61.31
N THR A 318 30.82 27.08 -61.35
CA THR A 318 30.17 27.52 -62.58
C THR A 318 31.24 28.23 -63.41
N ALA A 319 31.65 27.58 -64.51
CA ALA A 319 32.58 28.14 -65.46
C ALA A 319 32.07 29.52 -65.88
N ALA A 320 32.91 30.52 -65.66
CA ALA A 320 32.64 31.91 -66.00
C ALA A 320 32.18 31.99 -67.46
N ALA A 321 30.99 32.55 -67.67
CA ALA A 321 30.49 32.85 -69.00
C ALA A 321 31.45 33.84 -69.70
N PRO A 322 31.81 33.61 -70.97
CA PRO A 322 32.70 34.49 -71.71
C PRO A 322 32.05 35.86 -71.92
N VAL A 323 32.82 36.92 -71.63
CA VAL A 323 32.49 38.33 -71.85
C VAL A 323 32.32 38.58 -73.36
N PRO A 324 31.21 39.19 -73.83
CA PRO A 324 31.06 39.55 -75.24
C PRO A 324 31.94 40.77 -75.55
N GLN A 325 32.87 40.60 -76.50
CA GLN A 325 33.65 41.70 -77.08
C GLN A 325 32.77 42.52 -78.04
N ALA A 326 32.73 43.84 -77.83
CA ALA A 326 32.14 44.80 -78.74
C ALA A 326 33.11 45.09 -79.90
N THR A 327 32.67 44.89 -81.13
CA THR A 327 33.36 45.36 -82.34
C THR A 327 32.69 46.62 -82.86
N SER A 328 33.53 47.65 -83.09
CA SER A 328 33.23 48.88 -83.84
C SER A 328 33.06 48.65 -85.33
#